data_AF-A0A938I7K4-F1
#
_entry.id   AF-A0A938I7K4-F1
#
_cell.length_a   1.000
_cell.length_b   1.000
_cell.length_c   1.000
_cell.angle_alpha   90.00
_cell.angle_beta   90.00
_cell.angle_gamma   90.00
#
_symmetry.space_group_name_H-M   'P 1'
#
loop_
_entity.id
_entity.type
_entity.pdbx_description
1 polymer ?
#
loop_
_entity_poly.entity_id
_entity_poly.type
_entity_poly.pdbx_seq_one_letter_code
_entity_poly.pdbx_strand_id
1 'polypeptide(L)'
;MKSRLLIVLAVTLLASQVALACPFCSAPSLTLTEQLTQADAAVLVKWVDGKQPTEKSAGSTTYSIVELSRGPKEMLKQDDKLTVPRYQAGKKGDLFLLFGTKDKEIDWSSPLEVTEVTYQYIVQAPSPESPTSKRLEYFLKFLEFSDQLVSNDAYGEFANAPYEDIVKVKDKMDRVKIAKWVVNKETSPTRLGLYGLLLGLCGNEGDVKMMEKKIEEQTQDFRLGIDGLISGYLLLTGEKGMEAIDRSKLRDKNAPFSETYAAMQALRFMWTYGNGRISKERLRQSMRELLDRPELADLVVADLARWEDWSVQERLMKLYGQGEYSIPSIKRAIVRYLLTAAKVQPPKADETKKDDPTATKSKPEGLPASALQARANLDKLRESDPKTVKEAERFFFLQ
;
A
#
# COMPACT_ATOMS: atom_id res chain seq x y z
N MET A 1 31.74 51.38 -13.41
CA MET A 1 31.79 50.19 -12.53
C MET A 1 30.37 49.78 -12.17
N LYS A 2 29.80 48.82 -12.90
CA LYS A 2 28.43 48.32 -12.68
C LYS A 2 28.53 46.93 -12.04
N SER A 3 28.18 46.85 -10.76
CA SER A 3 28.09 45.61 -10.00
C SER A 3 26.83 44.85 -10.44
N ARG A 4 26.99 43.63 -10.97
CA ARG A 4 25.89 42.70 -11.23
C ARG A 4 25.94 41.62 -10.15
N LEU A 5 25.02 41.74 -9.21
CA LEU A 5 24.75 40.77 -8.16
C LEU A 5 24.12 39.52 -8.78
N LEU A 6 24.84 38.39 -8.78
CA LEU A 6 24.29 37.08 -9.11
C LEU A 6 23.47 36.59 -7.90
N ILE A 7 22.15 36.51 -8.05
CA ILE A 7 21.27 35.80 -7.12
C ILE A 7 21.27 34.34 -7.54
N VAL A 8 21.93 33.50 -6.75
CA VAL A 8 21.88 32.04 -6.85
C VAL A 8 20.52 31.59 -6.27
N LEU A 9 19.61 31.16 -7.15
CA LEU A 9 18.35 30.55 -6.75
C LEU A 9 18.61 29.07 -6.43
N ALA A 10 18.91 28.78 -5.16
CA ALA A 10 18.99 27.42 -4.66
C ALA A 10 17.56 26.85 -4.54
N VAL A 11 17.12 26.13 -5.56
CA VAL A 11 15.90 25.31 -5.51
C VAL A 11 16.23 24.05 -4.72
N THR A 12 15.92 24.04 -3.43
CA THR A 12 15.90 22.83 -2.61
C THR A 12 14.69 21.99 -3.01
N LEU A 13 14.91 20.98 -3.87
CA LEU A 13 13.97 19.88 -4.05
C LEU A 13 13.88 19.10 -2.72
N LEU A 14 12.81 19.33 -1.95
CA LEU A 14 12.37 18.33 -0.98
C LEU A 14 11.87 17.13 -1.78
N ALA A 15 12.71 16.09 -1.86
CA ALA A 15 12.27 14.75 -2.18
C ALA A 15 11.19 14.35 -1.17
N SER A 16 9.93 14.40 -1.60
CA SER A 16 8.82 13.80 -0.87
C SER A 16 9.09 12.31 -0.85
N GLN A 17 9.54 11.79 0.28
CA GLN A 17 9.49 10.36 0.55
C GLN A 17 8.02 9.99 0.61
N VAL A 18 7.47 9.56 -0.53
CA VAL A 18 6.20 8.83 -0.55
C VAL A 18 6.49 7.54 0.20
N ALA A 19 6.15 7.51 1.48
CA ALA A 19 6.09 6.27 2.23
C ALA A 19 5.26 5.30 1.38
N LEU A 20 5.84 4.13 1.09
CA LEU A 20 5.18 3.03 0.40
C LEU A 20 4.06 2.52 1.30
N ALA A 21 2.93 3.24 1.32
CA ALA A 21 1.72 2.82 2.00
C ALA A 21 1.20 1.53 1.36
N CYS A 22 0.45 0.75 2.14
CA CYS A 22 -0.16 -0.49 1.70
C CYS A 22 -0.95 -0.25 0.40
N PRO A 23 -0.63 -0.93 -0.71
CA PRO A 23 -1.22 -0.66 -2.03
C PRO A 23 -2.71 -1.04 -2.14
N PHE A 24 -3.32 -1.46 -1.03
CA PHE A 24 -4.68 -1.98 -0.96
C PHE A 24 -5.64 -1.13 -0.11
N CYS A 25 -5.15 -0.02 0.46
CA CYS A 25 -5.96 0.84 1.31
C CYS A 25 -6.56 2.02 0.52
N SER A 26 -7.81 2.37 0.82
CA SER A 26 -8.45 3.60 0.34
C SER A 26 -7.58 4.82 0.72
N ALA A 27 -7.55 5.84 -0.13
CA ALA A 27 -6.67 7.01 -0.01
C ALA A 27 -6.52 7.53 1.43
N PRO A 28 -5.30 7.87 1.88
CA PRO A 28 -5.05 8.21 3.28
C PRO A 28 -5.80 9.48 3.67
N SER A 29 -6.82 9.32 4.52
CA SER A 29 -7.39 10.40 5.33
C SER A 29 -6.62 10.48 6.65
N LEU A 30 -6.50 11.67 7.24
CA LEU A 30 -5.92 11.82 8.57
C LEU A 30 -6.71 11.01 9.59
N THR A 31 -6.00 10.18 10.34
CA THR A 31 -6.54 9.43 11.49
C THR A 31 -6.98 10.39 12.60
N LEU A 32 -7.85 9.95 13.49
CA LEU A 32 -8.36 10.75 14.60
C LEU A 32 -7.22 11.20 15.53
N THR A 33 -6.21 10.34 15.71
CA THR A 33 -5.00 10.67 16.48
C THR A 33 -4.19 11.80 15.83
N GLU A 34 -4.05 11.78 14.50
CA GLU A 34 -3.36 12.83 13.75
C GLU A 34 -4.14 14.15 13.80
N GLN A 35 -5.47 14.11 13.63
CA GLN A 35 -6.33 15.29 13.77
C GLN A 35 -6.22 15.92 15.16
N LEU A 36 -6.27 15.10 16.23
CA LEU A 36 -6.10 15.57 17.60
C LEU A 36 -4.72 16.20 17.83
N THR A 37 -3.67 15.62 17.25
CA THR A 37 -2.29 16.09 17.45
C THR A 37 -2.01 17.38 16.69
N GLN A 38 -2.57 17.52 15.47
CA GLN A 38 -2.41 18.70 14.64
C GLN A 38 -3.25 19.90 15.13
N ALA A 39 -4.31 19.67 15.91
CA ALA A 39 -5.16 20.74 16.42
C ALA A 39 -4.45 21.58 17.50
N ASP A 40 -4.68 22.91 17.49
CA ASP A 40 -4.25 23.81 18.55
C ASP A 40 -5.15 23.73 19.79
N ALA A 41 -6.42 23.35 19.59
CA ALA A 41 -7.37 23.04 20.65
C ALA A 41 -8.26 21.85 20.26
N ALA A 42 -8.65 21.04 21.25
CA ALA A 42 -9.64 19.98 21.07
C ALA A 42 -10.50 19.89 22.33
N VAL A 43 -11.82 19.92 22.15
CA VAL A 43 -12.80 19.94 23.24
C VAL A 43 -13.90 18.93 23.00
N LEU A 44 -14.24 18.16 24.04
CA LEU A 44 -15.50 17.43 24.10
C LEU A 44 -16.59 18.42 24.51
N VAL A 45 -17.70 18.43 23.77
CA VAL A 45 -18.81 19.35 24.00
C VAL A 45 -20.15 18.62 23.96
N LYS A 46 -21.14 19.14 24.68
CA LYS A 46 -22.53 18.69 24.63
C LYS A 46 -23.37 19.67 23.81
N TRP A 47 -24.21 19.17 22.91
CA TRP A 47 -25.14 19.99 22.13
C TRP A 47 -26.17 20.64 23.06
N VAL A 48 -26.39 21.95 22.90
CA VAL A 48 -27.31 22.74 23.76
C VAL A 48 -28.50 23.25 22.96
N ASP A 49 -28.25 23.94 21.85
CA ASP A 49 -29.27 24.53 20.98
C ASP A 49 -28.72 24.78 19.57
N GLY A 50 -29.59 24.95 18.57
CA GLY A 50 -29.19 25.20 17.20
C GLY A 50 -30.18 26.06 16.42
N LYS A 51 -29.66 27.03 15.67
CA LYS A 51 -30.41 27.82 14.70
C LYS A 51 -30.27 27.20 13.33
N GLN A 52 -31.38 26.77 12.75
CA GLN A 52 -31.40 26.16 11.42
C GLN A 52 -30.88 27.11 10.33
N PRO A 53 -30.29 26.56 9.25
CA PRO A 53 -29.84 27.38 8.13
C PRO A 53 -31.04 28.04 7.43
N THR A 54 -30.77 29.21 6.84
CA THR A 54 -31.72 29.97 6.01
C THR A 54 -31.02 30.34 4.70
N GLU A 55 -31.73 30.93 3.73
CA GLU A 55 -31.11 31.39 2.48
C GLU A 55 -29.94 32.38 2.69
N LYS A 56 -29.89 33.06 3.85
CA LYS A 56 -28.89 34.09 4.16
C LYS A 56 -27.88 33.68 5.23
N SER A 57 -28.00 32.47 5.79
CA SER A 57 -27.15 32.03 6.92
C SER A 57 -26.99 30.52 6.93
N ALA A 58 -25.76 30.06 7.18
CA ALA A 58 -25.46 28.64 7.43
C ALA A 58 -26.05 28.09 8.75
N GLY A 59 -26.76 28.94 9.50
CA GLY A 59 -27.26 28.62 10.84
C GLY A 59 -26.13 28.64 11.87
N SER A 60 -26.42 28.16 13.08
CA SER A 60 -25.43 28.07 14.14
C SER A 60 -25.77 26.94 15.09
N THR A 61 -24.77 26.42 15.81
CA THR A 61 -25.00 25.48 16.89
C THR A 61 -24.22 25.89 18.13
N THR A 62 -24.92 25.93 19.25
CA THR A 62 -24.35 26.24 20.55
C THR A 62 -24.12 24.95 21.30
N TYR A 63 -22.89 24.80 21.77
CA TYR A 63 -22.43 23.69 22.59
C TYR A 63 -21.99 24.20 23.96
N SER A 64 -21.88 23.29 24.92
CA SER A 64 -21.27 23.56 26.22
C SER A 64 -20.08 22.61 26.41
N ILE A 65 -18.94 23.15 26.82
CA ILE A 65 -17.70 22.36 26.99
C ILE A 65 -17.88 21.38 28.14
N VAL A 66 -17.63 20.11 27.86
CA VAL A 66 -17.58 19.03 28.86
C VAL A 66 -16.16 18.84 29.33
N GLU A 67 -15.21 18.76 28.39
CA GLU A 67 -13.79 18.51 28.69
C GLU A 67 -12.88 19.20 27.67
N LEU A 68 -11.73 19.69 28.13
CA LEU A 68 -10.66 20.18 27.28
C LEU A 68 -9.59 19.09 27.12
N SER A 69 -9.56 18.43 25.96
CA SER A 69 -8.60 17.37 25.65
C SER A 69 -7.23 17.96 25.25
N ARG A 70 -7.22 19.09 24.54
CA ARG A 70 -6.00 19.78 24.08
C ARG A 70 -6.23 21.28 23.99
N GLY A 71 -5.19 22.08 24.26
CA GLY A 71 -5.19 23.52 24.06
C GLY A 71 -4.95 24.35 25.33
N PRO A 72 -4.93 25.69 25.21
CA PRO A 72 -4.59 26.57 26.32
C PRO A 72 -5.71 26.61 27.36
N LYS A 73 -5.47 25.99 28.54
CA LYS A 73 -6.40 25.94 29.68
C LYS A 73 -6.89 27.30 30.17
N GLU A 74 -6.15 28.36 29.88
CA GLU A 74 -6.51 29.73 30.25
C GLU A 74 -7.62 30.32 29.38
N MET A 75 -7.82 29.80 28.16
CA MET A 75 -8.80 30.31 27.18
C MET A 75 -10.13 29.53 27.16
N LEU A 76 -10.13 28.27 27.61
CA LEU A 76 -11.29 27.37 27.52
C LEU A 76 -11.51 26.67 28.85
N LYS A 77 -12.70 26.83 29.44
CA LYS A 77 -13.08 26.21 30.70
C LYS A 77 -14.29 25.29 30.52
N GLN A 78 -14.40 24.32 31.43
CA GLN A 78 -15.59 23.48 31.51
C GLN A 78 -16.84 24.34 31.70
N ASP A 79 -17.94 23.89 31.09
CA ASP A 79 -19.25 24.57 31.01
C ASP A 79 -19.30 25.87 30.21
N ASP A 80 -18.18 26.37 29.67
CA ASP A 80 -18.20 27.48 28.71
C ASP A 80 -19.06 27.14 27.49
N LYS A 81 -19.73 28.15 26.94
CA LYS A 81 -20.55 27.99 25.73
C LYS A 81 -19.76 28.37 24.49
N LEU A 82 -19.73 27.46 23.53
CA LEU A 82 -19.15 27.68 22.21
C LEU A 82 -20.26 27.75 21.18
N THR A 83 -20.26 28.76 20.32
CA THR A 83 -21.20 28.84 19.20
C THR A 83 -20.43 28.72 17.90
N VAL A 84 -20.65 27.61 17.19
CA VAL A 84 -20.08 27.38 15.86
C VAL A 84 -21.04 27.96 14.83
N PRO A 85 -20.57 28.79 13.87
CA PRO A 85 -21.41 29.47 12.87
C PRO A 85 -21.83 28.54 11.71
N ARG A 86 -22.26 27.33 12.06
CA ARG A 86 -22.83 26.32 11.17
C ARG A 86 -23.84 25.49 11.96
N TYR A 87 -24.99 25.21 11.37
CA TYR A 87 -25.96 24.31 11.99
C TYR A 87 -25.51 22.84 11.89
N GLN A 88 -25.57 22.14 13.02
CA GLN A 88 -25.44 20.70 13.14
C GLN A 88 -26.70 20.17 13.82
N ALA A 89 -27.34 19.19 13.16
CA ALA A 89 -28.48 18.49 13.76
C ALA A 89 -28.01 17.69 14.98
N GLY A 90 -28.78 17.72 16.06
CA GLY A 90 -28.48 17.04 17.31
C GLY A 90 -29.59 17.24 18.33
N LYS A 91 -29.53 16.48 19.41
CA LYS A 91 -30.40 16.60 20.59
C LYS A 91 -29.60 17.13 21.76
N LYS A 92 -30.30 17.75 22.70
CA LYS A 92 -29.69 18.24 23.93
C LYS A 92 -28.97 17.11 24.67
N GLY A 93 -27.68 17.27 24.88
CA GLY A 93 -26.82 16.28 25.53
C GLY A 93 -26.02 15.39 24.58
N ASP A 94 -26.29 15.39 23.28
CA ASP A 94 -25.47 14.67 22.31
C ASP A 94 -24.03 15.19 22.35
N LEU A 95 -23.06 14.27 22.27
CA LEU A 95 -21.64 14.58 22.44
C LEU A 95 -20.97 14.79 21.08
N PHE A 96 -20.13 15.81 21.02
CA PHE A 96 -19.34 16.15 19.84
C PHE A 96 -17.90 16.46 20.25
N LEU A 97 -16.95 16.08 19.40
CA LEU A 97 -15.56 16.51 19.49
C LEU A 97 -15.34 17.63 18.47
N LEU A 98 -14.82 18.77 18.95
CA LEU A 98 -14.43 19.89 18.09
C LEU A 98 -12.91 20.01 18.10
N PHE A 99 -12.30 20.01 16.91
CA PHE A 99 -10.91 20.42 16.71
C PHE A 99 -10.86 21.89 16.33
N GLY A 100 -9.90 22.63 16.86
CA GLY A 100 -9.73 24.06 16.63
C GLY A 100 -8.30 24.40 16.20
N THR A 101 -8.20 25.32 15.23
CA THR A 101 -6.94 25.91 14.78
C THR A 101 -6.87 27.35 15.27
N LYS A 102 -5.74 27.75 15.84
CA LYS A 102 -5.54 29.06 16.44
C LYS A 102 -4.77 29.97 15.50
N ASP A 103 -5.43 31.05 15.07
CA ASP A 103 -4.76 32.23 14.52
C ASP A 103 -4.89 33.39 15.54
N LYS A 104 -5.89 34.27 15.37
CA LYS A 104 -6.26 35.29 16.38
C LYS A 104 -7.28 34.78 17.38
N GLU A 105 -8.31 34.12 16.87
CA GLU A 105 -9.31 33.37 17.61
C GLU A 105 -9.21 31.88 17.22
N ILE A 106 -9.87 31.01 17.98
CA ILE A 106 -9.93 29.59 17.64
C ILE A 106 -11.01 29.41 16.57
N ASP A 107 -10.61 29.00 15.38
CA ASP A 107 -11.53 28.56 14.33
C ASP A 107 -11.85 27.08 14.52
N TRP A 108 -13.12 26.76 14.68
CA TRP A 108 -13.58 25.40 15.00
C TRP A 108 -13.94 24.64 13.72
N SER A 109 -13.41 23.43 13.61
CA SER A 109 -13.74 22.46 12.56
C SER A 109 -15.21 22.01 12.61
N SER A 110 -15.59 21.20 11.61
CA SER A 110 -16.92 20.59 11.62
C SER A 110 -17.05 19.63 12.81
N PRO A 111 -18.15 19.71 13.59
CA PRO A 111 -18.33 18.84 14.76
C PRO A 111 -18.31 17.37 14.39
N LEU A 112 -17.47 16.59 15.07
CA LEU A 112 -17.47 15.14 14.97
C LEU A 112 -18.37 14.58 16.06
N GLU A 113 -19.51 13.99 15.68
CA GLU A 113 -20.38 13.31 16.65
C GLU A 113 -19.64 12.10 17.24
N VAL A 114 -19.64 11.99 18.57
CA VAL A 114 -18.92 10.94 19.30
C VAL A 114 -19.77 10.38 20.42
N THR A 115 -19.54 9.12 20.78
CA THR A 115 -19.97 8.57 22.06
C THR A 115 -18.88 8.81 23.11
N GLU A 116 -19.20 8.60 24.40
CA GLU A 116 -18.18 8.60 25.45
C GLU A 116 -17.06 7.57 25.15
N VAL A 117 -17.44 6.40 24.62
CA VAL A 117 -16.48 5.34 24.25
C VAL A 117 -15.55 5.81 23.14
N THR A 118 -16.10 6.45 22.11
CA THR A 118 -15.31 7.00 21.00
C THR A 118 -14.39 8.12 21.45
N TYR A 119 -14.88 9.01 22.32
CA TYR A 119 -14.07 10.06 22.90
C TYR A 119 -12.88 9.48 23.68
N GLN A 120 -13.14 8.53 24.58
CA GLN A 120 -12.11 7.85 25.35
C GLN A 120 -11.10 7.11 24.45
N TYR A 121 -11.57 6.47 23.38
CA TYR A 121 -10.70 5.85 22.38
C TYR A 121 -9.73 6.88 21.75
N ILE A 122 -10.21 8.07 21.41
CA ILE A 122 -9.40 9.12 20.77
C ILE A 122 -8.36 9.67 21.76
N VAL A 123 -8.76 10.04 22.97
CA VAL A 123 -7.86 10.70 23.94
C VAL A 123 -6.87 9.74 24.60
N GLN A 124 -7.18 8.44 24.64
CA GLN A 124 -6.26 7.41 25.13
C GLN A 124 -5.35 6.83 24.03
N ALA A 125 -5.55 7.22 22.77
CA ALA A 125 -4.70 6.77 21.67
C ALA A 125 -3.25 7.22 21.89
N PRO A 126 -2.25 6.35 21.65
CA PRO A 126 -0.85 6.74 21.80
C PRO A 126 -0.47 7.86 20.81
N SER A 127 0.36 8.81 21.26
CA SER A 127 0.85 9.92 20.44
C SER A 127 1.39 9.45 19.07
N PRO A 128 1.16 10.20 17.96
CA PRO A 128 1.75 9.89 16.65
C PRO A 128 3.29 9.86 16.66
N GLU A 129 3.93 10.51 17.62
CA GLU A 129 5.38 10.47 17.80
C GLU A 129 5.89 9.14 18.41
N SER A 130 4.97 8.34 18.96
CA SER A 130 5.32 7.01 19.47
C SER A 130 5.65 6.06 18.31
N PRO A 131 6.55 5.07 18.52
CA PRO A 131 6.84 4.08 17.49
C PRO A 131 5.58 3.42 16.94
N THR A 132 5.44 3.32 15.61
CA THR A 132 4.25 2.78 14.93
C THR A 132 3.82 1.44 15.51
N SER A 133 4.76 0.52 15.75
CA SER A 133 4.46 -0.79 16.37
C SER A 133 3.74 -0.67 17.72
N LYS A 134 4.16 0.24 18.61
CA LYS A 134 3.47 0.47 19.89
C LYS A 134 2.06 1.05 19.69
N ARG A 135 1.90 1.93 18.70
CA ARG A 135 0.58 2.48 18.34
C ARG A 135 -0.34 1.37 17.83
N LEU A 136 0.16 0.48 16.97
CA LEU A 136 -0.60 -0.65 16.44
C LEU A 136 -1.08 -1.63 17.53
N GLU A 137 -0.33 -1.83 18.62
CA GLU A 137 -0.80 -2.65 19.77
C GLU A 137 -2.08 -2.09 20.41
N TYR A 138 -2.25 -0.76 20.40
CA TYR A 138 -3.48 -0.13 20.85
C TYR A 138 -4.62 -0.37 19.84
N PHE A 139 -4.41 -0.01 18.57
CA PHE A 139 -5.43 -0.08 17.52
C PHE A 139 -5.89 -1.52 17.20
N LEU A 140 -5.03 -2.51 17.41
CA LEU A 140 -5.35 -3.94 17.21
C LEU A 140 -6.59 -4.38 18.00
N LYS A 141 -6.83 -3.77 19.16
CA LYS A 141 -7.99 -4.07 20.03
C LYS A 141 -9.31 -3.63 19.41
N PHE A 142 -9.26 -2.69 18.46
CA PHE A 142 -10.40 -1.92 17.98
C PHE A 142 -10.79 -2.21 16.51
N LEU A 143 -10.06 -3.07 15.80
CA LEU A 143 -10.26 -3.36 14.37
C LEU A 143 -11.69 -3.76 13.97
N GLU A 144 -12.45 -4.40 14.86
CA GLU A 144 -13.87 -4.76 14.67
C GLU A 144 -14.68 -4.33 15.91
N PHE A 145 -14.38 -3.15 16.44
CA PHE A 145 -15.19 -2.55 17.49
C PHE A 145 -16.57 -2.18 16.96
N SER A 146 -17.60 -2.25 17.82
CA SER A 146 -19.00 -2.04 17.41
C SER A 146 -19.30 -0.60 17.00
N ASP A 147 -18.57 0.36 17.56
CA ASP A 147 -18.59 1.74 17.07
C ASP A 147 -17.80 1.82 15.76
N GLN A 148 -18.49 2.21 14.68
CA GLN A 148 -17.93 2.22 13.34
C GLN A 148 -16.83 3.27 13.17
N LEU A 149 -16.91 4.40 13.88
CA LEU A 149 -15.89 5.44 13.84
C LEU A 149 -14.58 4.92 14.44
N VAL A 150 -14.67 4.22 15.57
CA VAL A 150 -13.52 3.57 16.22
C VAL A 150 -12.91 2.48 15.34
N SER A 151 -13.73 1.57 14.79
CA SER A 151 -13.19 0.47 13.99
C SER A 151 -12.62 0.92 12.64
N ASN A 152 -13.19 1.95 12.02
CA ASN A 152 -12.65 2.55 10.80
C ASN A 152 -11.32 3.25 11.05
N ASP A 153 -11.20 4.01 12.14
CA ASP A 153 -9.95 4.68 12.49
C ASP A 153 -8.85 3.66 12.81
N ALA A 154 -9.14 2.65 13.62
CA ALA A 154 -8.19 1.56 13.91
C ALA A 154 -7.76 0.81 12.65
N TYR A 155 -8.67 0.59 11.70
CA TYR A 155 -8.32 0.04 10.39
C TYR A 155 -7.40 1.00 9.61
N GLY A 156 -7.69 2.29 9.61
CA GLY A 156 -6.87 3.34 8.98
C GLY A 156 -5.43 3.38 9.50
N GLU A 157 -5.24 3.17 10.80
CA GLU A 157 -3.91 3.11 11.43
C GLU A 157 -3.09 1.92 10.93
N PHE A 158 -3.72 0.75 10.75
CA PHE A 158 -3.05 -0.41 10.12
C PHE A 158 -2.82 -0.22 8.62
N ALA A 159 -3.79 0.39 7.93
CA ALA A 159 -3.73 0.67 6.50
C ALA A 159 -2.55 1.57 6.12
N ASN A 160 -2.25 2.56 6.98
CA ASN A 160 -1.17 3.52 6.79
C ASN A 160 0.19 3.00 7.31
N ALA A 161 0.22 1.92 8.08
CA ALA A 161 1.44 1.43 8.71
C ALA A 161 2.38 0.72 7.73
N PRO A 162 3.71 0.94 7.85
CA PRO A 162 4.70 0.11 7.15
C PRO A 162 4.56 -1.36 7.53
N TYR A 163 4.67 -2.25 6.55
CA TYR A 163 4.57 -3.70 6.78
C TYR A 163 5.53 -4.20 7.86
N GLU A 164 6.76 -3.68 7.92
CA GLU A 164 7.75 -4.04 8.92
C GLU A 164 7.31 -3.74 10.36
N ASP A 165 6.50 -2.72 10.58
CA ASP A 165 5.94 -2.40 11.90
C ASP A 165 4.75 -3.28 12.24
N ILE A 166 3.94 -3.68 11.25
CA ILE A 166 2.86 -4.67 11.44
C ILE A 166 3.45 -6.03 11.84
N VAL A 167 4.57 -6.46 11.23
CA VAL A 167 5.24 -7.72 11.59
C VAL A 167 5.67 -7.73 13.06
N LYS A 168 6.11 -6.59 13.61
CA LYS A 168 6.57 -6.48 15.02
C LYS A 168 5.45 -6.74 16.02
N VAL A 169 4.19 -6.58 15.65
CA VAL A 169 3.04 -6.81 16.54
C VAL A 169 2.35 -8.16 16.35
N LYS A 170 2.91 -9.05 15.52
CA LYS A 170 2.31 -10.38 15.21
C LYS A 170 2.00 -11.21 16.46
N ASP A 171 2.84 -11.15 17.49
CA ASP A 171 2.70 -11.94 18.71
C ASP A 171 1.61 -11.39 19.66
N LYS A 172 1.05 -10.22 19.33
CA LYS A 172 -0.08 -9.61 20.05
C LYS A 172 -1.42 -9.88 19.37
N MET A 173 -1.40 -10.46 18.17
CA MET A 173 -2.59 -10.72 17.37
C MET A 173 -3.39 -11.91 17.93
N ASP A 174 -4.70 -11.72 18.08
CA ASP A 174 -5.62 -12.81 18.38
C ASP A 174 -5.93 -13.58 17.10
N ARG A 175 -5.13 -14.64 16.86
CA ARG A 175 -5.29 -15.55 15.72
C ARG A 175 -6.72 -16.05 15.58
N VAL A 176 -7.37 -16.46 16.67
CA VAL A 176 -8.71 -17.07 16.63
C VAL A 176 -9.74 -16.04 16.19
N LYS A 177 -9.63 -14.81 16.68
CA LYS A 177 -10.50 -13.70 16.29
C LYS A 177 -10.30 -13.32 14.81
N ILE A 178 -9.06 -13.19 14.37
CA ILE A 178 -8.72 -12.83 12.99
C ILE A 178 -9.16 -13.92 12.01
N ALA A 179 -8.93 -15.19 12.33
CA ALA A 179 -9.39 -16.31 11.50
C ALA A 179 -10.92 -16.29 11.31
N LYS A 180 -11.69 -15.92 12.35
CA LYS A 180 -13.14 -15.74 12.24
C LYS A 180 -13.51 -14.59 11.31
N TRP A 181 -12.81 -13.46 11.37
CA TRP A 181 -13.06 -12.32 10.48
C TRP A 181 -12.80 -12.65 9.00
N VAL A 182 -11.76 -13.43 8.71
CA VAL A 182 -11.42 -13.84 7.33
C VAL A 182 -12.56 -14.64 6.66
N VAL A 183 -13.30 -15.45 7.42
CA VAL A 183 -14.41 -16.27 6.89
C VAL A 183 -15.79 -15.65 7.07
N ASN A 184 -15.92 -14.61 7.89
CA ASN A 184 -17.21 -14.01 8.16
C ASN A 184 -17.72 -13.26 6.92
N LYS A 185 -18.94 -13.58 6.49
CA LYS A 185 -19.60 -12.92 5.36
C LYS A 185 -20.01 -11.47 5.66
N GLU A 186 -20.13 -11.13 6.94
CA GLU A 186 -20.47 -9.77 7.39
C GLU A 186 -19.25 -8.87 7.52
N THR A 187 -18.03 -9.43 7.48
CA THR A 187 -16.82 -8.62 7.48
C THR A 187 -16.76 -7.81 6.19
N SER A 188 -16.52 -6.50 6.33
CA SER A 188 -16.44 -5.59 5.19
C SER A 188 -15.42 -6.11 4.15
N PRO A 189 -15.79 -6.19 2.86
CA PRO A 189 -14.87 -6.62 1.81
C PRO A 189 -13.56 -5.81 1.77
N THR A 190 -13.63 -4.51 2.12
CA THR A 190 -12.43 -3.65 2.16
C THR A 190 -11.42 -4.06 3.23
N ARG A 191 -11.84 -4.78 4.28
CA ARG A 191 -10.97 -5.20 5.39
C ARG A 191 -10.34 -6.58 5.19
N LEU A 192 -10.86 -7.36 4.25
CA LEU A 192 -10.46 -8.75 4.04
C LEU A 192 -8.96 -8.89 3.75
N GLY A 193 -8.39 -7.98 2.97
CA GLY A 193 -6.96 -8.02 2.63
C GLY A 193 -6.06 -7.85 3.83
N LEU A 194 -6.37 -6.88 4.71
CA LEU A 194 -5.64 -6.70 5.96
C LEU A 194 -5.77 -7.96 6.83
N TYR A 195 -6.98 -8.48 7.04
CA TYR A 195 -7.18 -9.65 7.92
C TYR A 195 -6.54 -10.92 7.38
N GLY A 196 -6.56 -11.12 6.06
CA GLY A 196 -5.82 -12.18 5.40
C GLY A 196 -4.32 -12.08 5.68
N LEU A 197 -3.74 -10.88 5.56
CA LEU A 197 -2.34 -10.62 5.86
C LEU A 197 -2.00 -10.84 7.34
N LEU A 198 -2.81 -10.31 8.27
CA LEU A 198 -2.61 -10.50 9.71
C LEU A 198 -2.68 -11.98 10.08
N LEU A 199 -3.62 -12.73 9.51
CA LEU A 199 -3.70 -14.18 9.70
C LEU A 199 -2.45 -14.88 9.14
N GLY A 200 -1.88 -14.39 8.04
CA GLY A 200 -0.60 -14.89 7.54
C GLY A 200 0.59 -14.68 8.49
N LEU A 201 0.52 -13.67 9.37
CA LEU A 201 1.57 -13.34 10.33
C LEU A 201 1.45 -14.11 11.66
N CYS A 202 0.22 -14.31 12.14
CA CYS A 202 -0.05 -14.95 13.44
C CYS A 202 -0.67 -16.36 13.36
N GLY A 203 -1.01 -16.80 12.15
CA GLY A 203 -1.64 -18.08 11.88
C GLY A 203 -0.67 -19.26 11.88
N ASN A 204 -1.23 -20.45 11.61
CA ASN A 204 -0.47 -21.69 11.47
C ASN A 204 -1.10 -22.63 10.43
N GLU A 205 -0.58 -23.86 10.34
CA GLU A 205 -1.05 -24.88 9.38
C GLU A 205 -2.55 -25.16 9.47
N GLY A 206 -3.17 -24.99 10.64
CA GLY A 206 -4.61 -25.19 10.83
C GLY A 206 -5.48 -24.17 10.08
N ASP A 207 -4.95 -22.99 9.75
CA ASP A 207 -5.68 -21.94 9.03
C ASP A 207 -5.57 -22.09 7.51
N VAL A 208 -4.52 -22.76 7.03
CA VAL A 208 -4.14 -22.84 5.62
C VAL A 208 -5.29 -23.35 4.75
N LYS A 209 -5.93 -24.46 5.14
CA LYS A 209 -7.02 -25.07 4.34
C LYS A 209 -8.23 -24.14 4.20
N MET A 210 -8.53 -23.36 5.24
CA MET A 210 -9.63 -22.40 5.19
C MET A 210 -9.29 -21.25 4.24
N MET A 211 -8.07 -20.72 4.32
CA MET A 211 -7.61 -19.64 3.45
C MET A 211 -7.57 -20.10 2.00
N GLU A 212 -7.02 -21.28 1.73
CA GLU A 212 -6.97 -21.89 0.39
C GLU A 212 -8.38 -22.05 -0.18
N LYS A 213 -9.31 -22.65 0.58
CA LYS A 213 -10.70 -22.80 0.16
C LYS A 213 -11.32 -21.47 -0.23
N LYS A 214 -11.12 -20.43 0.59
CA LYS A 214 -11.65 -19.09 0.31
C LYS A 214 -10.99 -18.47 -0.93
N ILE A 215 -9.69 -18.67 -1.13
CA ILE A 215 -8.98 -18.19 -2.33
C ILE A 215 -9.54 -18.87 -3.58
N GLU A 216 -9.74 -20.19 -3.54
CA GLU A 216 -10.19 -21.01 -4.67
C GLU A 216 -11.70 -20.91 -4.97
N GLU A 217 -12.47 -20.19 -4.16
CA GLU A 217 -13.88 -19.88 -4.46
C GLU A 217 -14.02 -19.28 -5.87
N GLN A 218 -14.79 -19.96 -6.71
CA GLN A 218 -15.12 -19.52 -8.05
C GLN A 218 -16.12 -18.37 -7.96
N THR A 219 -15.75 -17.23 -8.53
CA THR A 219 -16.58 -16.04 -8.54
C THR A 219 -16.30 -15.21 -9.78
N GLN A 220 -17.30 -14.49 -10.24
CA GLN A 220 -17.15 -13.43 -11.24
C GLN A 220 -17.17 -12.04 -10.60
N ASP A 221 -17.50 -11.97 -9.31
CA ASP A 221 -17.55 -10.73 -8.56
C ASP A 221 -16.15 -10.22 -8.24
N PHE A 222 -16.00 -8.91 -8.22
CA PHE A 222 -14.77 -8.27 -7.78
C PHE A 222 -14.59 -8.45 -6.27
N ARG A 223 -13.57 -9.20 -5.85
CA ARG A 223 -13.23 -9.42 -4.44
C ARG A 223 -12.16 -8.43 -3.97
N LEU A 224 -12.59 -7.39 -3.27
CA LEU A 224 -11.71 -6.45 -2.60
C LEU A 224 -10.81 -7.18 -1.58
N GLY A 225 -9.51 -6.89 -1.61
CA GLY A 225 -8.52 -7.40 -0.66
C GLY A 225 -8.16 -8.88 -0.81
N ILE A 226 -8.54 -9.55 -1.90
CA ILE A 226 -8.18 -10.97 -2.10
C ILE A 226 -6.67 -11.20 -2.22
N ASP A 227 -5.94 -10.22 -2.74
CA ASP A 227 -4.48 -10.14 -2.78
C ASP A 227 -3.83 -10.27 -1.38
N GLY A 228 -4.37 -9.60 -0.36
CA GLY A 228 -3.90 -9.67 1.02
C GLY A 228 -4.16 -11.04 1.64
N LEU A 229 -5.29 -11.68 1.29
CA LEU A 229 -5.56 -13.06 1.67
C LEU A 229 -4.59 -14.06 1.01
N ILE A 230 -4.31 -13.90 -0.29
CA ILE A 230 -3.32 -14.72 -0.99
C ILE A 230 -1.92 -14.50 -0.40
N SER A 231 -1.56 -13.25 -0.11
CA SER A 231 -0.28 -12.91 0.53
C SER A 231 -0.13 -13.56 1.90
N GLY A 232 -1.17 -13.49 2.73
CA GLY A 232 -1.19 -14.14 4.04
C GLY A 232 -1.10 -15.67 3.96
N TYR A 233 -1.81 -16.28 3.01
CA TYR A 233 -1.71 -17.71 2.72
C TYR A 233 -0.27 -18.10 2.35
N LEU A 234 0.37 -17.35 1.44
CA LEU A 234 1.75 -17.60 1.02
C LEU A 234 2.79 -17.34 2.13
N LEU A 235 2.52 -16.44 3.08
CA LEU A 235 3.36 -16.27 4.27
C LEU A 235 3.36 -17.52 5.16
N LEU A 236 2.24 -18.24 5.26
CA LEU A 236 2.12 -19.48 6.03
C LEU A 236 2.70 -20.68 5.28
N THR A 237 2.43 -20.79 3.98
CA THR A 237 2.76 -22.00 3.22
C THR A 237 4.13 -21.98 2.58
N GLY A 238 4.70 -20.78 2.34
CA GLY A 238 5.89 -20.62 1.50
C GLY A 238 5.68 -21.25 0.12
N GLU A 239 6.75 -21.87 -0.41
CA GLU A 239 6.73 -22.47 -1.75
C GLU A 239 5.65 -23.54 -1.94
N LYS A 240 5.25 -24.27 -0.88
CA LYS A 240 4.26 -25.34 -0.97
C LYS A 240 2.89 -24.84 -1.45
N GLY A 241 2.52 -23.62 -1.08
CA GLY A 241 1.21 -23.05 -1.45
C GLY A 241 1.17 -22.47 -2.87
N MET A 242 2.33 -22.26 -3.49
CA MET A 242 2.40 -21.62 -4.81
C MET A 242 1.69 -22.41 -5.90
N GLU A 243 1.69 -23.74 -5.84
CA GLU A 243 1.03 -24.56 -6.85
C GLU A 243 -0.49 -24.34 -6.89
N ALA A 244 -1.12 -24.11 -5.73
CA ALA A 244 -2.54 -23.80 -5.65
C ALA A 244 -2.85 -22.46 -6.33
N ILE A 245 -2.00 -21.44 -6.12
CA ILE A 245 -2.15 -20.12 -6.75
C ILE A 245 -1.90 -20.18 -8.25
N ASP A 246 -0.83 -20.87 -8.67
CA ASP A 246 -0.49 -21.03 -10.08
C ASP A 246 -1.61 -21.74 -10.84
N ARG A 247 -2.20 -22.78 -10.24
CA ARG A 247 -3.31 -23.53 -10.84
C ARG A 247 -4.58 -22.69 -10.92
N SER A 248 -5.02 -22.13 -9.80
CA SER A 248 -6.36 -21.53 -9.68
C SER A 248 -6.45 -20.07 -10.13
N LYS A 249 -5.34 -19.32 -10.12
CA LYS A 249 -5.34 -17.88 -10.40
C LYS A 249 -4.49 -17.48 -11.59
N LEU A 250 -3.37 -18.15 -11.85
CA LEU A 250 -2.47 -17.74 -12.93
C LEU A 250 -2.77 -18.47 -14.24
N ARG A 251 -2.74 -19.82 -14.22
CA ARG A 251 -2.92 -20.67 -15.41
C ARG A 251 -4.38 -20.88 -15.83
N ASP A 252 -5.33 -20.77 -14.90
CA ASP A 252 -6.76 -20.91 -15.23
C ASP A 252 -7.26 -19.71 -16.05
N LYS A 253 -7.34 -19.87 -17.36
CA LYS A 253 -7.78 -18.81 -18.30
C LYS A 253 -9.20 -18.31 -18.04
N ASN A 254 -10.02 -19.01 -17.26
CA ASN A 254 -11.35 -18.57 -16.87
C ASN A 254 -11.34 -17.72 -15.59
N ALA A 255 -10.22 -17.67 -14.87
CA ALA A 255 -10.09 -16.81 -13.69
C ALA A 255 -10.24 -15.33 -14.12
N PRO A 256 -11.12 -14.57 -13.44
CA PRO A 256 -11.31 -13.15 -13.73
C PRO A 256 -9.99 -12.36 -13.71
N PHE A 257 -9.94 -11.29 -14.49
CA PHE A 257 -8.79 -10.38 -14.51
C PHE A 257 -8.43 -9.88 -13.10
N SER A 258 -9.43 -9.50 -12.30
CA SER A 258 -9.25 -8.99 -10.94
C SER A 258 -8.56 -10.01 -10.02
N GLU A 259 -8.94 -11.28 -10.11
CA GLU A 259 -8.36 -12.39 -9.35
C GLU A 259 -6.91 -12.65 -9.74
N THR A 260 -6.65 -12.67 -11.06
CA THR A 260 -5.31 -12.88 -11.60
C THR A 260 -4.38 -11.72 -11.25
N TYR A 261 -4.88 -10.49 -11.36
CA TYR A 261 -4.17 -9.28 -10.97
C TYR A 261 -3.85 -9.28 -9.48
N ALA A 262 -4.81 -9.68 -8.62
CA ALA A 262 -4.58 -9.79 -7.18
C ALA A 262 -3.52 -10.85 -6.83
N ALA A 263 -3.52 -11.99 -7.52
CA ALA A 263 -2.46 -12.99 -7.36
C ALA A 263 -1.08 -12.44 -7.78
N MET A 264 -1.00 -11.71 -8.90
CA MET A 264 0.22 -11.01 -9.31
C MET A 264 0.70 -10.01 -8.24
N GLN A 265 -0.22 -9.26 -7.62
CA GLN A 265 0.10 -8.36 -6.51
C GLN A 265 0.65 -9.12 -5.29
N ALA A 266 0.11 -10.30 -4.98
CA ALA A 266 0.65 -11.15 -3.92
C ALA A 266 2.07 -11.67 -4.26
N LEU A 267 2.37 -11.98 -5.53
CA LEU A 267 3.74 -12.33 -5.94
C LEU A 267 4.71 -11.15 -5.73
N ARG A 268 4.29 -9.94 -6.07
CA ARG A 268 5.07 -8.70 -5.80
C ARG A 268 5.30 -8.49 -4.31
N PHE A 269 4.27 -8.72 -3.50
CA PHE A 269 4.40 -8.68 -2.05
C PHE A 269 5.43 -9.71 -1.56
N MET A 270 5.33 -10.97 -1.99
CA MET A 270 6.27 -12.03 -1.59
C MET A 270 7.69 -11.76 -2.08
N TRP A 271 7.85 -11.14 -3.25
CA TRP A 271 9.16 -10.71 -3.75
C TRP A 271 9.81 -9.70 -2.81
N THR A 272 9.06 -8.71 -2.34
CA THR A 272 9.60 -7.61 -1.52
C THR A 272 9.70 -7.99 -0.04
N TYR A 273 8.68 -8.64 0.50
CA TYR A 273 8.45 -8.82 1.93
C TYR A 273 8.42 -10.29 2.39
N GLY A 274 8.48 -11.25 1.46
CA GLY A 274 8.42 -12.67 1.78
C GLY A 274 9.60 -13.19 2.60
N ASN A 275 10.69 -12.43 2.69
CA ASN A 275 11.90 -12.74 3.45
C ASN A 275 12.47 -14.15 3.15
N GLY A 276 12.53 -14.51 1.87
CA GLY A 276 13.09 -15.79 1.41
C GLY A 276 12.21 -17.03 1.63
N ARG A 277 10.98 -16.89 2.16
CA ARG A 277 10.02 -18.01 2.27
C ARG A 277 9.69 -18.69 0.94
N ILE A 278 9.81 -17.93 -0.13
CA ILE A 278 9.66 -18.39 -1.51
C ILE A 278 10.90 -17.90 -2.25
N SER A 279 11.59 -18.82 -2.93
CA SER A 279 12.78 -18.46 -3.69
C SER A 279 12.43 -17.48 -4.81
N LYS A 280 13.39 -16.61 -5.13
CA LYS A 280 13.24 -15.62 -6.21
C LYS A 280 12.94 -16.30 -7.55
N GLU A 281 13.54 -17.46 -7.80
CA GLU A 281 13.26 -18.24 -9.01
C GLU A 281 11.84 -18.82 -9.02
N ARG A 282 11.34 -19.32 -7.89
CA ARG A 282 9.96 -19.82 -7.82
C ARG A 282 8.92 -18.73 -8.10
N LEU A 283 9.18 -17.50 -7.64
CA LEU A 283 8.33 -16.34 -7.93
C LEU A 283 8.41 -15.91 -9.40
N ARG A 284 9.61 -15.89 -9.99
CA ARG A 284 9.80 -15.64 -11.42
C ARG A 284 9.05 -16.66 -12.26
N GLN A 285 9.13 -17.95 -11.92
CA GLN A 285 8.37 -19.00 -12.60
C GLN A 285 6.88 -18.68 -12.66
N SER A 286 6.25 -18.35 -11.53
CA SER A 286 4.82 -17.98 -11.50
C SER A 286 4.53 -16.71 -12.29
N MET A 287 5.40 -15.70 -12.21
CA MET A 287 5.23 -14.47 -12.99
C MET A 287 5.30 -14.75 -14.50
N ARG A 288 6.13 -15.70 -14.95
CA ARG A 288 6.21 -16.11 -16.35
C ARG A 288 4.94 -16.78 -16.87
N GLU A 289 4.14 -17.44 -16.02
CA GLU A 289 2.84 -18.01 -16.43
C GLU A 289 1.89 -16.93 -16.94
N LEU A 290 1.96 -15.73 -16.35
CA LEU A 290 1.11 -14.60 -16.73
C LEU A 290 1.46 -13.97 -18.09
N LEU A 291 2.57 -14.37 -18.73
CA LEU A 291 2.85 -13.97 -20.11
C LEU A 291 1.88 -14.57 -21.13
N ASP A 292 1.10 -15.60 -20.77
CA ASP A 292 0.03 -16.15 -21.61
C ASP A 292 -1.29 -15.37 -21.53
N ARG A 293 -1.30 -14.24 -20.79
CA ARG A 293 -2.43 -13.33 -20.64
C ARG A 293 -2.08 -11.96 -21.23
N PRO A 294 -2.48 -11.69 -22.50
CA PRO A 294 -2.18 -10.42 -23.16
C PRO A 294 -2.55 -9.18 -22.34
N GLU A 295 -3.66 -9.25 -21.61
CA GLU A 295 -4.19 -8.16 -20.77
C GLU A 295 -3.32 -7.81 -19.56
N LEU A 296 -2.36 -8.65 -19.18
CA LEU A 296 -1.38 -8.40 -18.12
C LEU A 296 0.06 -8.30 -18.63
N ALA A 297 0.29 -8.57 -19.91
CA ALA A 297 1.63 -8.82 -20.43
C ALA A 297 2.59 -7.63 -20.26
N ASP A 298 2.12 -6.39 -20.42
CA ASP A 298 2.97 -5.20 -20.22
C ASP A 298 3.45 -5.04 -18.77
N LEU A 299 2.56 -5.30 -17.79
CA LEU A 299 2.88 -5.29 -16.37
C LEU A 299 3.84 -6.43 -16.00
N VAL A 300 3.57 -7.64 -16.49
CA VAL A 300 4.39 -8.83 -16.25
C VAL A 300 5.79 -8.66 -16.82
N VAL A 301 5.92 -8.16 -18.05
CA VAL A 301 7.22 -7.87 -18.67
C VAL A 301 8.00 -6.84 -17.86
N ALA A 302 7.34 -5.80 -17.35
CA ALA A 302 7.97 -4.80 -16.50
C ALA A 302 8.46 -5.39 -15.16
N ASP A 303 7.68 -6.28 -14.54
CA ASP A 303 8.09 -6.97 -13.32
C ASP A 303 9.26 -7.93 -13.57
N LEU A 304 9.21 -8.73 -14.64
CA LEU A 304 10.30 -9.64 -15.00
C LEU A 304 11.60 -8.86 -15.29
N ALA A 305 11.52 -7.67 -15.89
CA ALA A 305 12.68 -6.78 -16.04
C ALA A 305 13.22 -6.31 -14.69
N ARG A 306 12.34 -5.83 -13.78
CA ARG A 306 12.72 -5.40 -12.43
C ARG A 306 13.30 -6.54 -11.60
N TRP A 307 12.79 -7.74 -11.82
CA TRP A 307 13.22 -8.97 -11.16
C TRP A 307 14.41 -9.60 -11.84
N GLU A 308 14.98 -8.96 -12.88
CA GLU A 308 16.14 -9.45 -13.63
C GLU A 308 15.98 -10.88 -14.17
N ASP A 309 14.75 -11.28 -14.51
CA ASP A 309 14.51 -12.56 -15.17
C ASP A 309 14.79 -12.43 -16.67
N TRP A 310 16.05 -12.64 -17.05
CA TRP A 310 16.50 -12.55 -18.43
C TRP A 310 16.18 -13.78 -19.30
N SER A 311 15.59 -14.83 -18.72
CA SER A 311 15.36 -16.10 -19.40
C SER A 311 14.28 -16.04 -20.48
N VAL A 312 13.41 -15.02 -20.46
CA VAL A 312 12.23 -14.93 -21.32
C VAL A 312 12.45 -14.19 -22.64
N GLN A 313 13.65 -13.71 -22.94
CA GLN A 313 13.94 -12.91 -24.14
C GLN A 313 13.42 -13.52 -25.44
N GLU A 314 13.64 -14.81 -25.66
CA GLU A 314 13.16 -15.50 -26.87
C GLU A 314 11.63 -15.54 -26.93
N ARG A 315 10.98 -15.82 -25.80
CA ARG A 315 9.51 -15.82 -25.71
C ARG A 315 8.95 -14.42 -25.98
N LEU A 316 9.54 -13.37 -25.40
CA LEU A 316 9.10 -12.00 -25.62
C LEU A 316 9.25 -11.58 -27.09
N MET A 317 10.33 -11.97 -27.75
CA MET A 317 10.50 -11.72 -29.19
C MET A 317 9.49 -12.48 -30.05
N LYS A 318 9.11 -13.71 -29.66
CA LYS A 318 8.03 -14.45 -30.33
C LYS A 318 6.67 -13.78 -30.14
N LEU A 319 6.39 -13.22 -28.98
CA LEU A 319 5.13 -12.51 -28.70
C LEU A 319 5.07 -11.13 -29.36
N TYR A 320 6.21 -10.50 -29.64
CA TYR A 320 6.27 -9.13 -30.16
C TYR A 320 5.46 -8.96 -31.46
N GLY A 321 4.41 -8.14 -31.40
CA GLY A 321 3.58 -7.85 -32.57
C GLY A 321 2.61 -8.96 -32.99
N GLN A 322 2.51 -10.05 -32.23
CA GLN A 322 1.62 -11.18 -32.53
C GLN A 322 0.23 -10.98 -31.91
N GLY A 323 -0.82 -11.07 -32.71
CA GLY A 323 -2.21 -11.09 -32.23
C GLY A 323 -2.51 -10.02 -31.17
N GLU A 324 -3.05 -10.46 -30.03
CA GLU A 324 -3.40 -9.60 -28.89
C GLU A 324 -2.18 -8.94 -28.20
N TYR A 325 -0.96 -9.41 -28.48
CA TYR A 325 0.29 -8.78 -28.02
C TYR A 325 0.76 -7.64 -28.92
N SER A 326 0.08 -7.38 -30.04
CA SER A 326 0.38 -6.27 -30.96
C SER A 326 -0.16 -4.91 -30.48
N ILE A 327 -0.24 -4.72 -29.16
CA ILE A 327 -0.67 -3.48 -28.53
C ILE A 327 0.56 -2.60 -28.21
N PRO A 328 0.51 -1.28 -28.43
CA PRO A 328 1.66 -0.40 -28.21
C PRO A 328 2.28 -0.46 -26.81
N SER A 329 1.48 -0.66 -25.75
CA SER A 329 1.99 -0.78 -24.37
C SER A 329 2.88 -2.02 -24.21
N ILE A 330 2.41 -3.19 -24.68
CA ILE A 330 3.14 -4.47 -24.61
C ILE A 330 4.43 -4.38 -25.43
N LYS A 331 4.38 -3.89 -26.66
CA LYS A 331 5.58 -3.71 -27.50
C LYS A 331 6.62 -2.83 -26.81
N ARG A 332 6.21 -1.69 -26.22
CA ARG A 332 7.11 -0.80 -25.47
C ARG A 332 7.66 -1.48 -24.21
N ALA A 333 6.85 -2.26 -23.49
CA ALA A 333 7.30 -3.01 -22.33
C ALA A 333 8.41 -4.00 -22.71
N ILE A 334 8.24 -4.76 -23.80
CA ILE A 334 9.25 -5.70 -24.32
C ILE A 334 10.54 -4.96 -24.70
N VAL A 335 10.44 -3.84 -25.42
CA VAL A 335 11.63 -3.04 -25.75
C VAL A 335 12.33 -2.54 -24.48
N ARG A 336 11.59 -2.03 -23.49
CA ARG A 336 12.16 -1.56 -22.21
C ARG A 336 12.84 -2.70 -21.45
N TYR A 337 12.23 -3.88 -21.41
CA TYR A 337 12.84 -5.07 -20.85
C TYR A 337 14.20 -5.37 -21.52
N LEU A 338 14.27 -5.34 -22.85
CA LEU A 338 15.52 -5.59 -23.58
C LEU A 338 16.55 -4.46 -23.35
N LEU A 339 16.12 -3.20 -23.27
CA LEU A 339 17.00 -2.08 -22.93
C LEU A 339 17.61 -2.24 -21.53
N THR A 340 16.83 -2.70 -20.55
CA THR A 340 17.33 -3.01 -19.20
C THR A 340 18.32 -4.18 -19.25
N ALA A 341 17.96 -5.28 -19.92
CA ALA A 341 18.82 -6.46 -20.05
C ALA A 341 20.15 -6.14 -20.76
N ALA A 342 20.14 -5.28 -21.78
CA ALA A 342 21.32 -4.88 -22.55
C ALA A 342 22.33 -4.02 -21.77
N LYS A 343 21.88 -3.39 -20.67
CA LYS A 343 22.69 -2.57 -19.76
C LYS A 343 23.35 -3.37 -18.65
N VAL A 344 23.00 -4.64 -18.46
CA VAL A 344 23.60 -5.49 -17.44
C VAL A 344 25.11 -5.61 -17.69
N GLN A 345 25.89 -5.17 -16.70
CA GLN A 345 27.35 -5.22 -16.73
C GLN A 345 27.85 -6.60 -16.27
N PRO A 346 29.12 -6.95 -16.56
CA PRO A 346 29.72 -8.16 -16.01
C PRO A 346 29.65 -8.13 -14.47
N PRO A 347 29.50 -9.29 -13.80
CA PRO A 347 29.59 -9.35 -12.35
C PRO A 347 30.93 -8.77 -11.89
N LYS A 348 30.90 -7.92 -10.85
CA LYS A 348 32.13 -7.38 -10.26
C LYS A 348 32.99 -8.53 -9.74
N ALA A 349 34.29 -8.48 -9.99
CA ALA A 349 35.22 -9.44 -9.44
C ALA A 349 35.16 -9.41 -7.90
N ASP A 350 35.15 -10.60 -7.28
CA ASP A 350 35.05 -10.78 -5.84
C ASP A 350 36.34 -10.28 -5.16
N GLU A 351 36.32 -9.06 -4.60
CA GLU A 351 37.51 -8.41 -4.06
C GLU A 351 38.08 -9.10 -2.82
N THR A 352 37.30 -9.98 -2.17
CA THR A 352 37.72 -10.82 -1.02
C THR A 352 38.59 -12.01 -1.39
N LYS A 353 38.77 -12.31 -2.69
CA LYS A 353 39.67 -13.38 -3.19
C LYS A 353 40.97 -12.84 -3.80
N LYS A 354 41.37 -11.59 -3.48
CA LYS A 354 42.63 -11.02 -3.98
C LYS A 354 43.89 -11.68 -3.40
N ASP A 355 43.79 -12.32 -2.23
CA ASP A 355 44.95 -12.87 -1.50
C ASP A 355 45.06 -14.41 -1.50
N ASP A 356 44.24 -15.12 -2.28
CA ASP A 356 44.38 -16.58 -2.45
C ASP A 356 45.34 -16.87 -3.63
N PRO A 357 46.57 -17.39 -3.38
CA PRO A 357 47.53 -17.69 -4.45
C PRO A 357 47.09 -18.87 -5.34
N THR A 358 46.00 -19.58 -5.00
CA THR A 358 45.42 -20.66 -5.80
C THR A 358 44.15 -20.26 -6.54
N ALA A 359 43.64 -19.04 -6.33
CA ALA A 359 42.50 -18.54 -7.09
C ALA A 359 42.94 -18.21 -8.52
N THR A 360 42.66 -19.13 -9.45
CA THR A 360 42.62 -18.83 -10.89
C THR A 360 41.87 -17.51 -11.08
N LYS A 361 42.56 -16.47 -11.55
CA LYS A 361 41.98 -15.16 -11.88
C LYS A 361 40.94 -15.35 -12.97
N SER A 362 39.70 -15.68 -12.61
CA SER A 362 38.56 -15.63 -13.51
C SER A 362 38.23 -14.16 -13.77
N LYS A 363 38.94 -13.57 -14.74
CA LYS A 363 38.64 -12.26 -15.30
C LYS A 363 37.21 -12.28 -15.85
N PRO A 364 36.28 -11.44 -15.37
CA PRO A 364 34.98 -11.28 -16.02
C PRO A 364 35.19 -10.38 -17.24
N GLU A 365 35.66 -10.96 -18.35
CA GLU A 365 36.05 -10.19 -19.56
C GLU A 365 34.97 -10.06 -20.63
N GLY A 366 33.73 -10.50 -20.36
CA GLY A 366 32.61 -10.38 -21.30
C GLY A 366 31.33 -9.91 -20.65
N LEU A 367 30.52 -9.16 -21.41
CA LEU A 367 29.13 -8.91 -21.06
C LEU A 367 28.39 -10.24 -20.90
N PRO A 368 27.42 -10.34 -19.97
CA PRO A 368 26.60 -11.54 -19.84
C PRO A 368 25.95 -11.93 -21.16
N ALA A 369 25.81 -13.24 -21.42
CA ALA A 369 25.19 -13.75 -22.65
C ALA A 369 23.77 -13.19 -22.85
N SER A 370 23.01 -13.01 -21.77
CA SER A 370 21.70 -12.37 -21.79
C SER A 370 21.75 -10.91 -22.25
N ALA A 371 22.79 -10.15 -21.88
CA ALA A 371 22.96 -8.76 -22.33
C ALA A 371 23.31 -8.68 -23.82
N LEU A 372 24.14 -9.60 -24.32
CA LEU A 372 24.47 -9.71 -25.74
C LEU A 372 23.23 -10.09 -26.57
N GLN A 373 22.45 -11.07 -26.10
CA GLN A 373 21.19 -11.46 -26.73
C GLN A 373 20.21 -10.28 -26.77
N ALA A 374 20.12 -9.49 -25.70
CA ALA A 374 19.24 -8.35 -25.62
C ALA A 374 19.62 -7.26 -26.64
N ARG A 375 20.92 -7.00 -26.83
CA ARG A 375 21.42 -6.09 -27.86
C ARG A 375 21.05 -6.56 -29.26
N ALA A 376 21.30 -7.84 -29.56
CA ALA A 376 20.94 -8.41 -30.86
C ALA A 376 19.44 -8.34 -31.14
N ASN A 377 18.60 -8.57 -30.12
CA ASN A 377 17.14 -8.43 -30.24
C ASN A 377 16.72 -6.97 -30.45
N LEU A 378 17.36 -6.00 -29.77
CA LEU A 378 17.10 -4.59 -29.98
C LEU A 378 17.47 -4.13 -31.39
N ASP A 379 18.58 -4.60 -31.94
CA ASP A 379 19.00 -4.24 -33.30
C ASP A 379 17.98 -4.73 -34.33
N LYS A 380 17.47 -5.96 -34.18
CA LYS A 380 16.35 -6.45 -35.00
C LYS A 380 15.12 -5.55 -34.89
N LEU A 381 14.75 -5.11 -33.69
CA LEU A 381 13.60 -4.23 -33.49
C LEU A 381 13.84 -2.80 -34.00
N ARG A 382 15.07 -2.30 -34.02
CA ARG A 382 15.41 -1.02 -34.64
C ARG A 382 15.21 -1.06 -36.16
N GLU A 383 15.46 -2.20 -36.79
CA GLU A 383 15.20 -2.41 -38.21
C GLU A 383 13.70 -2.60 -38.49
N SER A 384 13.00 -3.42 -37.69
CA SER A 384 11.61 -3.80 -37.98
C SER A 384 10.54 -2.86 -37.42
N ASP A 385 10.77 -2.21 -36.27
CA ASP A 385 9.83 -1.29 -35.60
C ASP A 385 10.57 -0.09 -34.97
N PRO A 386 11.28 0.73 -35.79
CA PRO A 386 12.11 1.83 -35.31
C PRO A 386 11.34 2.86 -34.48
N LYS A 387 10.06 3.07 -34.80
CA LYS A 387 9.20 4.02 -34.09
C LYS A 387 9.02 3.61 -32.63
N THR A 388 8.64 2.36 -32.38
CA THR A 388 8.41 1.87 -31.02
C THR A 388 9.69 1.88 -30.20
N VAL A 389 10.83 1.52 -30.81
CA VAL A 389 12.13 1.56 -30.13
C VAL A 389 12.49 2.99 -29.72
N LYS A 390 12.39 3.95 -30.63
CA LYS A 390 12.67 5.36 -30.35
C LYS A 390 11.78 5.94 -29.25
N GLU A 391 10.49 5.59 -29.26
CA GLU A 391 9.55 5.98 -28.20
C GLU A 391 9.95 5.39 -26.83
N ALA A 392 10.31 4.10 -26.80
CA ALA A 392 10.74 3.45 -25.57
C ALA A 392 12.03 4.07 -25.02
N GLU A 393 13.04 4.31 -25.86
CA GLU A 393 14.32 4.92 -25.49
C GLU A 393 14.16 6.33 -24.93
N ARG A 394 13.27 7.16 -25.52
CA ARG A 394 13.06 8.55 -25.10
C ARG A 394 12.71 8.69 -23.61
N PHE A 395 11.92 7.76 -23.08
CA PHE A 395 11.48 7.80 -21.67
C PHE A 395 12.27 6.85 -20.77
N PHE A 396 13.19 6.07 -21.32
CA PHE A 396 13.97 5.09 -20.58
C PHE A 396 15.09 5.70 -19.73
N PHE A 397 15.58 6.88 -20.10
CA PHE A 397 16.68 7.57 -19.41
C PHE A 397 16.22 8.67 -18.43
N LEU A 398 14.91 8.79 -18.20
CA LEU A 398 14.32 9.76 -17.28
C LEU A 398 13.91 9.15 -15.93
N GLN A 399 14.23 7.86 -15.69
CA GLN A 399 13.88 7.10 -14.48
C GLN A 399 15.10 6.78 -13.64
#